data_AF-A0A3D5JER9-F1
#
_entry.id   AF-A0A3D5JER9-F1
#
_cell.length_a   1.000
_cell.length_b   1.000
_cell.length_c   1.000
_cell.angle_alpha   90.00
_cell.angle_beta   90.00
_cell.angle_gamma   90.00
#
_symmetry.space_group_name_H-M   'P 1'
#
loop_
_entity.id
_entity.type
_entity.pdbx_description
1 polymer ?
#
loop_
_entity_poly.entity_id
_entity_poly.type
_entity_poly.pdbx_seq_one_letter_code
_entity_poly.pdbx_strand_id
1 'polypeptide(L)'
;QINDPDLCARYTVFRIRDVKIRPSPFWMQQRLRQSGMRPINNIVDITNYVMLELGQPLHAFDYEVLVQRSSGIPTICVRRAQPGEVLITLDEIERKLDPEMLLITDEQGAIAIAGVMGGNNTEVSETTTDILLEAAHFEFLNNRRTSQLLKLKTEAAERFG
;
A
#
# COMPACT_ATOMS: atom_id res chain seq x y z
N GLN A 1 -0.58 -12.81 -7.67
CA GLN A 1 -0.28 -14.16 -7.15
C GLN A 1 -0.17 -14.06 -5.64
N ILE A 2 -0.64 -15.08 -4.92
CA ILE A 2 -0.55 -15.15 -3.46
C ILE A 2 0.26 -16.39 -3.16
N ASN A 3 1.51 -16.21 -2.73
CA ASN A 3 2.42 -17.33 -2.47
C ASN A 3 2.35 -17.79 -1.01
N ASP A 4 1.99 -16.88 -0.10
CA ASP A 4 1.84 -17.13 1.33
C ASP A 4 0.38 -16.93 1.76
N PRO A 5 -0.54 -17.85 1.39
CA PRO A 5 -1.97 -17.70 1.64
C PRO A 5 -2.35 -17.77 3.12
N ASP A 6 -1.46 -18.28 3.97
CA ASP A 6 -1.61 -18.28 5.42
C ASP A 6 -1.53 -16.85 6.01
N LEU A 7 -0.75 -15.97 5.38
CA LEU A 7 -0.65 -14.55 5.75
C LEU A 7 -1.56 -13.64 4.93
N CYS A 8 -1.97 -14.07 3.73
CA CYS A 8 -2.89 -13.32 2.89
C CYS A 8 -3.93 -14.22 2.24
N ALA A 9 -5.09 -14.36 2.88
CA ALA A 9 -6.17 -15.19 2.35
C ALA A 9 -6.83 -14.59 1.09
N ARG A 10 -6.77 -13.26 0.91
CA ARG A 10 -7.39 -12.56 -0.22
C ARG A 10 -6.61 -11.31 -0.58
N TYR A 11 -6.31 -11.18 -1.87
CA TYR A 11 -5.70 -10.00 -2.46
C TYR A 11 -6.42 -9.69 -3.78
N THR A 12 -6.98 -8.49 -3.88
CA THR A 12 -7.71 -8.04 -5.06
C THR A 12 -7.18 -6.72 -5.54
N VAL A 13 -7.13 -6.57 -6.87
CA VAL A 13 -6.69 -5.34 -7.51
C VAL A 13 -7.72 -4.88 -8.55
N PHE A 14 -7.86 -3.58 -8.70
CA PHE A 14 -8.72 -2.97 -9.70
C PHE A 14 -7.99 -1.84 -10.40
N ARG A 15 -7.85 -1.91 -11.73
CA ARG A 15 -7.23 -0.86 -12.53
C ARG A 15 -8.23 0.24 -12.81
N ILE A 16 -7.90 1.47 -12.42
CA ILE A 16 -8.66 2.68 -12.73
C ILE A 16 -7.82 3.52 -13.68
N ARG A 17 -8.42 3.93 -14.80
CA ARG A 17 -7.73 4.67 -15.86
C ARG A 17 -8.18 6.13 -15.92
N ASP A 18 -7.35 6.94 -16.54
CA ASP A 18 -7.64 8.35 -16.85
C ASP A 18 -7.97 9.19 -15.60
N VAL A 19 -7.33 8.87 -14.47
CA VAL A 19 -7.43 9.68 -13.25
C VAL A 19 -6.69 10.99 -13.44
N LYS A 20 -7.15 12.02 -12.72
CA LYS A 20 -6.49 13.32 -12.64
C LYS A 20 -6.17 13.62 -11.19
N ILE A 21 -4.90 13.73 -10.88
CA ILE A 21 -4.44 14.06 -9.55
C ILE A 21 -4.72 15.54 -9.28
N ARG A 22 -5.41 15.80 -8.17
CA ARG A 22 -5.83 17.14 -7.76
C ARG A 22 -6.17 17.16 -6.27
N PRO A 23 -6.32 18.35 -5.66
CA PRO A 23 -6.86 18.44 -4.32
C PRO A 23 -8.24 17.78 -4.21
N SER A 24 -8.47 17.10 -3.08
CA SER A 24 -9.75 16.44 -2.79
C SER A 24 -10.89 17.44 -2.62
N PRO A 25 -12.16 17.03 -2.82
CA PRO A 25 -13.30 17.86 -2.49
C PRO A 25 -13.25 18.34 -1.04
N PHE A 26 -13.68 19.58 -0.80
CA PHE A 26 -13.56 20.23 0.52
C PHE A 26 -14.17 19.40 1.66
N TRP A 27 -15.32 18.76 1.44
CA TRP A 27 -15.98 17.92 2.44
C TRP A 27 -15.12 16.74 2.90
N MET A 28 -14.36 16.11 1.97
CA MET A 28 -13.50 14.97 2.28
C MET A 28 -12.28 15.44 3.06
N GLN A 29 -11.68 16.55 2.65
CA GLN A 29 -10.58 17.17 3.38
C GLN A 29 -10.97 17.51 4.83
N GLN A 30 -12.18 18.02 5.05
CA GLN A 30 -12.67 18.34 6.39
C GLN A 30 -12.86 17.08 7.25
N ARG A 31 -13.46 16.03 6.71
CA ARG A 31 -13.66 14.75 7.43
C ARG A 31 -12.32 14.10 7.80
N LEU A 32 -11.35 14.12 6.90
CA LEU A 32 -10.00 13.63 7.18
C LEU A 32 -9.32 14.43 8.30
N ARG A 33 -9.34 15.77 8.24
CA ARG A 33 -8.77 16.63 9.29
C ARG A 33 -9.41 16.40 10.66
N GLN A 34 -10.73 16.25 10.70
CA GLN A 34 -11.46 15.95 11.95
C GLN A 34 -11.12 14.57 12.52
N SER A 35 -10.60 13.68 11.70
CA SER A 35 -10.10 12.35 12.09
C SER A 35 -8.59 12.33 12.32
N GLY A 36 -7.94 13.49 12.39
CA GLY A 36 -6.49 13.60 12.65
C GLY A 36 -5.59 13.36 11.43
N MET A 37 -6.15 13.22 10.23
CA MET A 37 -5.37 12.99 9.00
C MET A 37 -5.21 14.26 8.18
N ARG A 38 -3.99 14.53 7.71
CA ARG A 38 -3.69 15.62 6.78
C ARG A 38 -4.12 15.22 5.36
N PRO A 39 -4.97 15.99 4.66
CA PRO A 39 -5.28 15.76 3.25
C PRO A 39 -4.04 15.97 2.36
N ILE A 40 -3.91 15.15 1.32
CA ILE A 40 -2.77 15.11 0.39
C ILE A 40 -3.26 15.35 -1.04
N ASN A 41 -3.93 14.38 -1.65
CA ASN A 41 -4.53 14.47 -2.98
C ASN A 41 -5.75 13.55 -3.06
N ASN A 42 -6.56 13.69 -4.11
CA ASN A 42 -7.80 12.95 -4.29
C ASN A 42 -7.67 11.42 -4.28
N ILE A 43 -6.50 10.85 -4.60
CA ILE A 43 -6.28 9.40 -4.61
C ILE A 43 -5.86 8.89 -3.22
N VAL A 44 -4.91 9.57 -2.57
CA VAL A 44 -4.47 9.21 -1.20
C VAL A 44 -5.59 9.49 -0.20
N ASP A 45 -6.34 10.56 -0.40
CA ASP A 45 -7.42 10.94 0.50
C ASP A 45 -8.60 10.00 0.39
N ILE A 46 -8.95 9.48 -0.81
CA ILE A 46 -10.08 8.56 -0.93
C ILE A 46 -9.77 7.19 -0.30
N THR A 47 -8.53 6.69 -0.40
CA THR A 47 -8.15 5.42 0.25
C THR A 47 -8.18 5.56 1.77
N ASN A 48 -7.68 6.68 2.31
CA ASN A 48 -7.79 7.00 3.74
C ASN A 48 -9.24 7.19 4.17
N TYR A 49 -10.04 7.91 3.38
CA TYR A 49 -11.43 8.18 3.68
C TYR A 49 -12.25 6.89 3.76
N VAL A 50 -12.11 5.99 2.77
CA VAL A 50 -12.79 4.68 2.77
C VAL A 50 -12.33 3.80 3.93
N MET A 51 -11.04 3.84 4.27
CA MET A 51 -10.52 3.14 5.45
C MET A 51 -11.16 3.63 6.75
N LEU A 52 -11.37 4.93 6.90
CA LEU A 52 -12.07 5.50 8.06
C LEU A 52 -13.57 5.16 8.05
N GLU A 53 -14.21 5.21 6.88
CA GLU A 53 -15.66 5.03 6.73
C GLU A 53 -16.10 3.57 6.83
N LEU A 54 -15.35 2.64 6.24
CA LEU A 54 -15.70 1.22 6.12
C LEU A 54 -14.75 0.29 6.88
N GLY A 55 -13.66 0.81 7.45
CA GLY A 55 -12.67 0.00 8.17
C GLY A 55 -11.74 -0.82 7.29
N GLN A 56 -11.80 -0.68 5.96
CA GLN A 56 -10.95 -1.42 5.02
C GLN A 56 -9.78 -0.54 4.55
N PRO A 57 -8.53 -0.82 4.95
CA PRO A 57 -7.38 -0.16 4.35
C PRO A 57 -7.27 -0.49 2.85
N LEU A 58 -6.98 0.53 2.06
CA LEU A 58 -6.74 0.43 0.62
C LEU A 58 -5.38 1.02 0.28
N HIS A 59 -4.79 0.57 -0.81
CA HIS A 59 -3.58 1.17 -1.36
C HIS A 59 -3.74 1.43 -2.85
N ALA A 60 -3.04 2.42 -3.39
CA ALA A 60 -3.05 2.70 -4.81
C ALA A 60 -1.60 2.76 -5.30
N PHE A 61 -1.27 1.92 -6.27
CA PHE A 61 0.00 1.95 -6.97
C PHE A 61 -0.14 2.73 -8.27
N ASP A 62 0.92 3.42 -8.68
CA ASP A 62 1.02 3.97 -10.04
C ASP A 62 1.16 2.80 -11.03
N TYR A 63 0.17 2.65 -11.92
CA TYR A 63 0.14 1.53 -12.86
C TYR A 63 1.19 1.68 -13.96
N GLU A 64 1.52 2.89 -14.38
CA GLU A 64 2.56 3.10 -15.40
C GLU A 64 3.93 2.72 -14.86
N VAL A 65 4.21 3.04 -13.59
CA VAL A 65 5.44 2.62 -12.91
C VAL A 65 5.52 1.10 -12.82
N LEU A 66 4.42 0.43 -12.47
CA LEU A 66 4.36 -1.04 -12.46
C LEU A 66 4.59 -1.66 -13.85
N VAL A 67 4.10 -1.04 -14.93
CA VAL A 67 4.36 -1.46 -16.32
C VAL A 67 5.82 -1.31 -16.67
N GLN A 68 6.45 -0.18 -16.35
CA GLN A 68 7.88 0.03 -16.59
C GLN A 68 8.76 -0.98 -15.85
N ARG A 69 8.25 -1.52 -14.74
CA ARG A 69 8.94 -2.51 -13.91
C ARG A 69 8.68 -3.95 -14.33
N SER A 70 7.83 -4.19 -15.34
CA SER A 70 7.43 -5.53 -15.81
C SER A 70 7.88 -5.78 -17.25
N SER A 71 8.12 -7.05 -17.58
CA SER A 71 8.37 -7.49 -18.96
C SER A 71 7.07 -7.70 -19.77
N GLY A 72 5.91 -7.34 -19.22
CA GLY A 72 4.61 -7.53 -19.86
C GLY A 72 3.46 -6.95 -19.04
N ILE A 73 2.46 -7.77 -18.74
CA ILE A 73 1.37 -7.37 -17.84
C ILE A 73 1.92 -7.39 -16.41
N PRO A 74 1.84 -6.27 -15.67
CA PRO A 74 2.34 -6.21 -14.30
C PRO A 74 1.77 -7.33 -13.44
N THR A 75 2.67 -8.09 -12.83
CA THR A 75 2.31 -9.17 -11.92
C THR A 75 2.64 -8.78 -10.50
N ILE A 76 1.60 -8.61 -9.68
CA ILE A 76 1.76 -8.46 -8.23
C ILE A 76 1.88 -9.84 -7.60
N CYS A 77 2.84 -10.00 -6.69
CA CYS A 77 3.04 -11.18 -5.87
C CYS A 77 2.99 -10.80 -4.40
N VAL A 78 2.22 -11.55 -3.62
CA VAL A 78 2.16 -11.39 -2.16
C VAL A 78 2.93 -12.54 -1.55
N ARG A 79 4.06 -12.21 -0.92
CA ARG A 79 4.98 -13.20 -0.36
C ARG A 79 5.75 -12.67 0.86
N ARG A 80 6.29 -13.57 1.65
CA ARG A 80 7.26 -13.23 2.71
C ARG A 80 8.53 -12.59 2.14
N ALA A 81 9.18 -11.78 2.96
CA ALA A 81 10.46 -11.18 2.66
C ALA A 81 11.56 -12.24 2.51
N GLN A 82 12.52 -11.98 1.63
CA GLN A 82 13.73 -12.81 1.51
C GLN A 82 14.82 -12.33 2.48
N PRO A 83 15.72 -13.22 2.94
CA PRO A 83 16.85 -12.81 3.78
C PRO A 83 17.69 -11.70 3.13
N GLY A 84 17.84 -10.58 3.84
CA GLY A 84 18.61 -9.43 3.37
C GLY A 84 17.84 -8.48 2.43
N GLU A 85 16.55 -8.72 2.18
CA GLU A 85 15.72 -7.82 1.39
C GLU A 85 15.54 -6.47 2.11
N VAL A 86 15.53 -5.40 1.33
CA VAL A 86 15.35 -4.02 1.81
C VAL A 86 14.28 -3.31 0.99
N LEU A 87 13.62 -2.33 1.61
CA LEU A 87 12.67 -1.45 0.94
C LEU A 87 12.82 -0.02 1.45
N ILE A 88 12.86 0.94 0.54
CA ILE A 88 12.67 2.36 0.86
C ILE A 88 11.17 2.63 0.81
N THR A 89 10.61 3.05 1.94
CA THR A 89 9.17 3.34 2.04
C THR A 89 8.86 4.81 1.77
N LEU A 90 7.57 5.16 1.76
CA LEU A 90 7.05 6.51 1.46
C LEU A 90 7.62 7.63 2.37
N ASP A 91 8.17 7.28 3.53
CA ASP A 91 8.85 8.22 4.43
C ASP A 91 10.36 8.36 4.14
N GLU A 92 10.81 7.87 2.98
CA GLU A 92 12.19 7.90 2.47
C GLU A 92 13.22 7.17 3.35
N ILE A 93 12.76 6.32 4.27
CA ILE A 93 13.64 5.53 5.14
C ILE A 93 13.81 4.11 4.58
N GLU A 94 15.06 3.70 4.41
CA GLU A 94 15.42 2.33 4.06
C GLU A 94 15.18 1.39 5.24
N ARG A 95 14.44 0.31 5.00
CA ARG A 95 14.10 -0.71 6.00
C ARG A 95 14.66 -2.06 5.61
N LYS A 96 15.32 -2.70 6.56
CA LYS A 96 15.67 -4.12 6.47
C LYS A 96 14.45 -4.96 6.82
N LEU A 97 14.13 -5.90 5.94
CA LEU A 97 12.92 -6.70 6.04
C LEU A 97 13.25 -8.02 6.74
N ASP A 98 12.53 -8.32 7.81
CA ASP A 98 12.62 -9.61 8.49
C ASP A 98 11.91 -10.67 7.63
N PRO A 99 12.47 -11.89 7.48
CA PRO A 99 11.88 -12.93 6.63
C PRO A 99 10.45 -13.34 6.98
N GLU A 100 9.97 -13.05 8.19
CA GLU A 100 8.58 -13.30 8.57
C GLU A 100 7.61 -12.20 8.07
N MET A 101 8.11 -11.05 7.62
CA MET A 101 7.28 -9.94 7.15
C MET A 101 6.64 -10.29 5.81
N LEU A 102 5.33 -10.09 5.72
CA LEU A 102 4.62 -10.17 4.45
C LEU A 102 4.86 -8.91 3.62
N LEU A 103 5.19 -9.10 2.34
CA LEU A 103 5.43 -8.04 1.37
C LEU A 103 4.45 -8.15 0.20
N ILE A 104 4.22 -7.00 -0.42
CA ILE A 104 3.68 -6.91 -1.77
C ILE A 104 4.87 -6.63 -2.68
N THR A 105 5.01 -7.43 -3.74
CA THR A 105 6.18 -7.40 -4.62
C THR A 105 5.73 -7.42 -6.08
N ASP A 106 6.61 -6.98 -6.97
CA ASP A 106 6.50 -7.13 -8.41
C ASP A 106 7.66 -7.99 -8.95
N GLU A 107 7.87 -7.97 -10.26
CA GLU A 107 8.96 -8.68 -10.95
C GLU A 107 10.36 -8.19 -10.54
N GLN A 108 10.47 -6.97 -10.01
CA GLN A 108 11.74 -6.37 -9.61
C GLN A 108 12.00 -6.42 -8.10
N GLY A 109 10.99 -6.69 -7.27
CA GLY A 109 11.16 -6.90 -5.83
C GLY A 109 10.06 -6.27 -5.00
N ALA A 110 10.37 -5.95 -3.74
CA ALA A 110 9.42 -5.35 -2.81
C ALA A 110 8.93 -3.97 -3.28
N ILE A 111 7.62 -3.77 -3.20
CA ILE A 111 6.96 -2.49 -3.52
C ILE A 111 6.11 -1.97 -2.36
N ALA A 112 5.77 -2.81 -1.38
CA ALA A 112 5.16 -2.39 -0.12
C ALA A 112 5.36 -3.44 0.99
N ILE A 113 5.30 -2.98 2.24
CA ILE A 113 5.18 -3.83 3.43
C ILE A 113 3.70 -4.04 3.68
N ALA A 114 3.23 -5.29 3.53
CA ALA A 114 1.81 -5.61 3.41
C ALA A 114 1.01 -5.12 4.61
N GLY A 115 0.05 -4.23 4.35
CA GLY A 115 -0.82 -3.63 5.36
C GLY A 115 -0.14 -2.68 6.35
N VAL A 116 1.13 -2.32 6.16
CA VAL A 116 1.87 -1.43 7.06
C VAL A 116 2.23 -0.12 6.37
N MET A 117 2.97 -0.18 5.26
CA MET A 117 3.44 1.01 4.55
C MET A 117 3.82 0.70 3.10
N GLY A 118 3.49 1.61 2.18
CA GLY A 118 3.90 1.54 0.78
C GLY A 118 5.40 1.80 0.59
N GLY A 119 5.95 1.28 -0.51
CA GLY A 119 7.24 1.66 -1.05
C GLY A 119 7.16 2.99 -1.79
N ASN A 120 8.23 3.78 -1.80
CA ASN A 120 8.29 5.00 -2.62
C ASN A 120 8.43 4.69 -4.12
N ASN A 121 8.88 3.48 -4.46
CA ASN A 121 9.19 3.05 -5.82
C ASN A 121 7.96 2.81 -6.72
N THR A 122 6.74 2.88 -6.16
CA THR A 122 5.48 2.65 -6.89
C THR A 122 4.36 3.61 -6.43
N GLU A 123 4.74 4.70 -5.76
CA GLU A 123 3.79 5.66 -5.21
C GLU A 123 3.05 6.45 -6.28
N VAL A 124 1.84 6.90 -5.95
CA VAL A 124 1.08 7.82 -6.81
C VAL A 124 1.72 9.22 -6.75
N SER A 125 2.08 9.75 -7.91
CA SER A 125 2.68 11.07 -8.09
C SER A 125 1.69 12.05 -8.73
N GLU A 126 2.07 13.31 -8.91
CA GLU A 126 1.23 14.30 -9.60
C GLU A 126 0.98 13.97 -11.08
N THR A 127 1.85 13.17 -11.69
CA THR A 127 1.76 12.76 -13.10
C THR A 127 0.97 11.47 -13.32
N THR A 128 0.56 10.79 -12.27
CA THR A 128 -0.16 9.50 -12.38
C THR A 128 -1.51 9.65 -13.07
N THR A 129 -1.72 8.84 -14.11
CA THR A 129 -2.92 8.79 -14.95
C THR A 129 -3.72 7.50 -14.76
N ASP A 130 -3.03 6.40 -14.46
CA ASP A 130 -3.60 5.09 -14.24
C ASP A 130 -3.14 4.55 -12.88
N ILE A 131 -4.07 4.03 -12.09
CA ILE A 131 -3.76 3.44 -10.78
C ILE A 131 -4.21 1.98 -10.70
N LEU A 132 -3.47 1.20 -9.92
CA LEU A 132 -3.89 -0.11 -9.46
C LEU A 132 -4.35 -0.01 -8.01
N LEU A 133 -5.66 -0.05 -7.78
CA LEU A 133 -6.24 0.00 -6.45
C LEU A 133 -6.21 -1.40 -5.83
N GLU A 134 -5.55 -1.53 -4.68
CA GLU A 134 -5.46 -2.73 -3.86
C GLU A 134 -6.54 -2.73 -2.77
N ALA A 135 -7.19 -3.89 -2.60
CA ALA A 135 -7.91 -4.27 -1.40
C ALA A 135 -7.52 -5.70 -1.00
N ALA A 136 -7.07 -5.87 0.24
CA ALA A 136 -6.51 -7.13 0.72
C ALA A 136 -6.92 -7.44 2.16
N HIS A 137 -6.73 -8.71 2.53
CA HIS A 137 -6.83 -9.20 3.90
C HIS A 137 -5.48 -9.78 4.31
N PHE A 138 -4.87 -9.21 5.35
CA PHE A 138 -3.61 -9.66 5.93
C PHE A 138 -3.83 -10.24 7.32
N GLU A 139 -3.02 -11.23 7.69
CA GLU A 139 -3.10 -11.89 8.99
C GLU A 139 -2.70 -10.92 10.12
N PHE A 140 -3.53 -10.85 11.16
CA PHE A 140 -3.48 -9.86 12.23
C PHE A 140 -2.16 -9.91 13.01
N LEU A 141 -1.73 -11.10 13.46
CA LEU A 141 -0.55 -11.21 14.31
C LEU A 141 0.74 -10.87 13.54
N ASN A 142 0.81 -11.26 12.27
CA ASN A 142 1.92 -10.93 11.38
C ASN A 142 2.02 -9.44 11.12
N ASN A 143 0.89 -8.79 10.80
CA ASN A 143 0.86 -7.35 10.56
C ASN A 143 1.27 -6.57 11.82
N ARG A 144 0.72 -6.96 12.97
CA ARG A 144 1.06 -6.40 14.28
C ARG A 144 2.53 -6.51 14.62
N ARG A 145 3.09 -7.72 14.47
CA ARG A 145 4.51 -7.98 14.72
C ARG A 145 5.39 -7.12 13.79
N THR A 146 5.03 -7.04 12.52
CA THR A 146 5.76 -6.25 11.51
C THR A 146 5.75 -4.76 11.85
N SER A 147 4.57 -4.21 12.14
CA SER A 147 4.39 -2.82 12.59
C SER A 147 5.25 -2.50 13.82
N GLN A 148 5.27 -3.38 14.83
CA GLN A 148 6.06 -3.20 16.04
C GLN A 148 7.57 -3.28 15.81
N LEU A 149 8.04 -4.27 15.04
CA LEU A 149 9.46 -4.45 14.73
C LEU A 149 10.02 -3.25 13.96
N LEU A 150 9.25 -2.73 13.00
CA LEU A 150 9.62 -1.55 12.21
C LEU A 150 9.31 -0.23 12.91
N LYS A 151 8.64 -0.27 14.09
CA LYS A 151 8.17 0.90 14.85
C LYS A 151 7.30 1.84 14.00
N LEU A 152 6.50 1.26 13.12
CA LEU A 152 5.59 1.96 12.21
C LEU A 152 4.15 1.84 12.68
N LYS A 153 3.65 2.89 13.33
CA LYS A 153 2.22 2.99 13.69
C LYS A 153 1.49 3.76 12.61
N THR A 154 0.77 3.05 11.76
CA THR A 154 -0.09 3.63 10.71
C THR A 154 -1.54 3.25 10.99
N GLU A 155 -2.47 4.11 10.58
CA GLU A 155 -3.92 3.84 10.67
C GLU A 155 -4.33 2.54 9.95
N ALA A 156 -3.61 2.17 8.89
CA ALA A 156 -3.80 0.91 8.18
C ALA A 156 -3.35 -0.28 9.03
N ALA A 157 -2.15 -0.23 9.61
CA ALA A 157 -1.62 -1.28 10.47
C ALA A 157 -2.54 -1.49 11.68
N GLU A 158 -3.03 -0.44 12.33
CA GLU A 158 -3.93 -0.58 13.49
C GLU A 158 -5.25 -1.28 13.16
N ARG A 159 -5.72 -1.22 11.91
CA ARG A 159 -6.93 -1.92 11.46
C ARG A 159 -6.68 -3.37 11.08
N PHE A 160 -5.49 -3.69 10.58
CA PHE A 160 -5.11 -5.07 10.29
C PHE A 160 -4.63 -5.82 11.53
N GLY A 161 -3.87 -5.19 12.44
CA GLY A 161 -3.54 -5.70 13.78
C GLY A 161 -2.41 -5.00 14.54
#